data_AF-A0A0D6LTA5-F1
#
_entry.id   AF-A0A0D6LTA5-F1
#
_cell.length_a   1.000
_cell.length_b   1.000
_cell.length_c   1.000
_cell.angle_alpha   90.00
_cell.angle_beta   90.00
_cell.angle_gamma   90.00
#
_symmetry.space_group_name_H-M   'P 1'
#
loop_
_entity.id
_entity.type
_entity.pdbx_description
1 polymer ?
#
loop_
_entity_poly.entity_id
_entity_poly.type
_entity_poly.pdbx_seq_one_letter_code
_entity_poly.pdbx_strand_id
1 'polypeptide(L)'
;MICARTNITGIEDIEFWNNVAKDHIDRKLKANPRLLKTKKPRNIILFIGDGMGMPVVTSARINRNQIFGNSYLNEPFFFEKFRTAGLVKTSSLDHHVTDSAAGAMALFSGRKFRYAIP
;
A
#
# COMPACT_ATOMS: atom_id res chain seq x y z
N MET A 1 -5.15 17.38 21.08
CA MET A 1 -5.69 16.29 20.23
C MET A 1 -5.76 15.05 21.10
N ILE A 2 -6.95 14.45 21.24
CA ILE A 2 -7.32 13.61 22.40
C ILE A 2 -6.56 12.28 22.40
N CYS A 3 -5.75 12.10 23.45
CA CYS A 3 -5.10 10.86 23.84
C CYS A 3 -6.15 9.91 24.43
N ALA A 4 -6.53 8.87 23.69
CA ALA A 4 -7.34 7.77 24.22
C ALA A 4 -6.38 6.76 24.86
N ARG A 5 -6.07 6.95 26.15
CA ARG A 5 -5.13 6.13 26.94
C ARG A 5 -5.71 4.70 27.11
N THR A 6 -5.54 3.83 26.12
CA THR A 6 -5.69 2.39 26.31
C THR A 6 -4.39 1.88 26.91
N ASN A 7 -4.45 1.27 28.10
CA ASN A 7 -3.31 0.67 28.79
C ASN A 7 -2.80 -0.54 27.99
N ILE A 8 -1.96 -0.30 26.99
CA ILE A 8 -1.19 -1.34 26.31
C ILE A 8 0.22 -1.28 26.92
N THR A 9 0.40 -1.94 28.05
CA THR A 9 1.67 -2.09 28.75
C THR A 9 2.62 -2.94 27.91
N GLY A 10 3.34 -2.34 26.97
CA GLY A 10 4.31 -3.07 26.14
C GLY A 10 4.70 -2.42 24.81
N ILE A 11 3.95 -1.44 24.28
CA ILE A 11 4.33 -0.77 23.01
C ILE A 11 5.60 0.07 23.17
N GLU A 12 5.85 0.60 24.37
CA GLU A 12 7.06 1.38 24.67
C GLU A 12 8.30 0.50 24.90
N ASP A 13 8.12 -0.83 25.01
CA ASP A 13 9.20 -1.76 25.28
C ASP A 13 10.01 -2.05 24.00
N ILE A 14 11.33 -2.11 24.16
CA ILE A 14 12.25 -2.45 23.08
C ILE A 14 12.06 -3.90 22.62
N GLU A 15 11.69 -4.80 23.54
CA GLU A 15 11.47 -6.21 23.23
C GLU A 15 10.31 -6.39 22.25
N PHE A 16 9.24 -5.60 22.42
CA PHE A 16 8.10 -5.58 21.51
C PHE A 16 8.53 -5.23 20.08
N TRP A 17 9.24 -4.12 19.89
CA TRP A 17 9.71 -3.69 18.57
C TRP A 17 10.72 -4.66 17.95
N ASN A 18 11.58 -5.26 18.77
CA ASN A 18 12.51 -6.29 18.32
C ASN A 18 11.78 -7.52 17.78
N ASN A 19 10.71 -7.96 18.45
CA ASN A 19 9.89 -9.08 17.99
C ASN A 19 9.14 -8.75 16.69
N VAL A 20 8.56 -7.55 16.59
CA VAL A 20 7.92 -7.07 15.35
C VAL A 20 8.91 -7.04 14.17
N ALA A 21 10.15 -6.58 14.41
CA ALA A 21 11.19 -6.54 13.40
C ALA A 21 11.63 -7.93 12.94
N LYS A 22 11.87 -8.86 13.89
CA LYS A 22 12.19 -10.27 13.60
C LYS A 22 11.10 -10.91 12.73
N ASP A 23 9.84 -10.75 13.11
CA ASP A 23 8.69 -11.24 12.34
C ASP A 23 8.63 -10.65 10.93
N HIS A 24 9.01 -9.38 10.77
CA HIS A 24 9.03 -8.75 9.45
C HIS A 24 10.14 -9.33 8.56
N ILE A 25 11.34 -9.52 9.12
CA ILE A 25 12.48 -10.10 8.42
C ILE A 25 12.15 -11.53 7.99
N ASP A 26 11.61 -12.35 8.89
CA ASP A 26 11.26 -13.75 8.61
C ASP A 26 10.20 -13.86 7.51
N ARG A 27 9.19 -12.97 7.52
CA ARG A 27 8.20 -12.89 6.44
C ARG A 27 8.84 -12.55 5.10
N LYS A 28 9.76 -11.58 5.07
CA LYS A 28 10.45 -11.19 3.83
C LYS A 28 11.39 -12.28 3.31
N LEU A 29 12.08 -12.99 4.19
CA LEU A 29 12.93 -14.13 3.85
C LEU A 29 12.10 -15.25 3.19
N LYS A 30 10.98 -15.63 3.81
CA LYS A 30 10.06 -16.65 3.25
C LYS A 30 9.45 -16.23 1.91
N ALA A 31 9.21 -14.94 1.73
CA ALA A 31 8.62 -14.40 0.51
C ALA A 31 9.63 -14.19 -0.64
N ASN A 32 10.93 -14.44 -0.43
CA ASN A 32 11.98 -14.11 -1.38
C ASN A 32 11.75 -14.80 -2.76
N PRO A 33 11.61 -14.03 -3.86
CA PRO A 33 11.39 -14.57 -5.19
C PRO A 33 12.47 -15.55 -5.67
N ARG A 34 13.72 -15.41 -5.21
CA ARG A 34 14.81 -16.34 -5.56
C ARG A 34 14.60 -17.74 -4.97
N LEU A 35 13.86 -17.84 -3.87
CA LEU A 35 13.50 -19.10 -3.23
C LEU A 35 12.19 -19.69 -3.79
N LEU A 36 11.39 -18.88 -4.48
CA LEU A 36 10.07 -19.27 -4.99
C LEU A 36 10.15 -19.56 -6.50
N LYS A 37 9.94 -20.83 -6.88
CA LYS A 37 9.80 -21.22 -8.30
C LYS A 37 8.73 -20.36 -8.97
N THR A 38 9.14 -19.54 -9.94
CA THR A 38 8.25 -18.58 -10.61
C THR A 38 7.38 -19.35 -11.61
N LYS A 39 6.17 -19.72 -11.20
CA LYS A 39 5.16 -20.27 -12.11
C LYS A 39 4.44 -19.13 -12.83
N LYS A 40 4.17 -19.31 -14.13
CA LYS A 40 3.35 -18.37 -14.91
C LYS A 40 1.95 -18.26 -14.26
N PRO A 41 1.45 -17.05 -13.98
CA PRO A 41 0.12 -16.89 -13.39
C PRO A 41 -0.96 -17.31 -14.41
N ARG A 42 -2.02 -17.98 -13.93
CA ARG A 42 -3.20 -18.33 -14.74
C ARG A 42 -4.22 -17.19 -14.84
N ASN A 43 -4.38 -16.44 -13.74
CA ASN A 43 -5.35 -15.37 -13.60
C ASN A 43 -4.64 -14.10 -13.13
N ILE A 44 -5.08 -12.95 -13.60
CA ILE A 44 -4.59 -11.63 -13.20
C ILE A 44 -5.79 -10.82 -12.73
N ILE A 45 -5.70 -10.28 -11.51
CA ILE A 45 -6.70 -9.37 -10.94
C ILE A 45 -5.99 -8.04 -10.68
N LEU A 46 -6.52 -6.96 -11.24
CA LEU A 46 -5.99 -5.61 -11.08
C LEU A 46 -7.00 -4.77 -10.29
N PHE A 47 -6.61 -4.28 -9.11
CA PHE A 47 -7.39 -3.34 -8.31
C PHE A 47 -6.92 -1.92 -8.60
N ILE A 48 -7.83 -1.03 -8.96
CA ILE A 48 -7.55 0.38 -9.25
C ILE A 48 -8.28 1.23 -8.22
N GLY A 49 -7.53 1.95 -7.38
CA GLY A 49 -8.08 2.99 -6.51
C GLY A 49 -7.93 4.34 -7.19
N ASP A 50 -9.00 4.86 -7.79
CA ASP A 50 -8.96 6.18 -8.42
C ASP A 50 -8.71 7.27 -7.37
N GLY A 51 -7.78 8.18 -7.65
CA GLY A 51 -7.34 9.21 -6.70
C GLY A 51 -6.64 8.69 -5.44
N MET A 52 -6.32 7.40 -5.35
CA MET A 52 -5.76 6.79 -4.14
C MET A 52 -4.25 6.99 -4.03
N GLY A 53 -3.82 8.20 -3.73
CA GLY A 53 -2.43 8.51 -3.41
C GLY A 53 -1.99 7.97 -2.04
N MET A 54 -0.67 7.94 -1.79
CA MET A 54 -0.07 7.63 -0.48
C MET A 54 -0.71 8.34 0.73
N PRO A 55 -1.03 9.66 0.67
CA PRO A 55 -1.68 10.33 1.79
C PRO A 55 -3.10 9.82 2.02
N VAL A 56 -3.86 9.52 0.96
CA VAL A 56 -5.22 8.98 1.07
C VAL A 56 -5.21 7.61 1.74
N VAL A 57 -4.29 6.73 1.35
CA VAL A 57 -4.11 5.41 2.00
C VAL A 57 -3.78 5.56 3.49
N THR A 58 -2.87 6.47 3.83
CA THR A 58 -2.45 6.69 5.22
C THR A 58 -3.61 7.24 6.06
N SER A 59 -4.34 8.24 5.56
CA SER A 59 -5.49 8.82 6.24
C SER A 59 -6.62 7.80 6.42
N ALA A 60 -6.90 6.99 5.40
CA ALA A 60 -7.88 5.91 5.49
C ALA A 60 -7.48 4.86 6.53
N ARG A 61 -6.19 4.51 6.62
CA ARG A 61 -5.68 3.57 7.62
C ARG A 61 -5.88 4.12 9.04
N ILE A 62 -5.52 5.38 9.28
CA ILE A 62 -5.68 6.02 10.58
C ILE A 62 -7.17 6.06 10.96
N ASN A 63 -8.02 6.52 10.05
CA ASN A 63 -9.46 6.61 10.28
C ASN A 63 -10.07 5.23 10.59
N ARG A 64 -9.71 4.19 9.83
CA ARG A 64 -10.14 2.82 10.09
C ARG A 64 -9.73 2.36 11.48
N ASN A 65 -8.45 2.52 11.84
CA ASN A 65 -7.96 2.08 13.15
C ASN A 65 -8.64 2.81 14.30
N GLN A 66 -8.94 4.09 14.15
CA GLN A 66 -9.70 4.87 15.13
C GLN A 66 -11.13 4.35 15.31
N ILE A 67 -11.83 4.03 14.21
CA ILE A 67 -13.19 3.47 14.25
C ILE A 67 -13.21 2.12 14.99
N PHE A 68 -12.20 1.28 14.80
CA PHE A 68 -12.10 -0.03 15.45
C PHE A 68 -11.45 0.02 16.85
N GLY A 69 -11.18 1.20 17.42
CA GLY A 69 -10.58 1.33 18.74
C GLY A 69 -9.10 0.91 18.84
N ASN A 70 -8.43 0.68 17.70
CA ASN A 70 -7.05 0.20 17.59
C ASN A 70 -6.09 1.33 17.17
N SER A 71 -6.27 2.53 17.72
CA SER A 71 -5.56 3.77 17.31
C SER A 71 -4.03 3.66 17.28
N TYR A 72 -3.44 2.76 18.05
CA TYR A 72 -1.98 2.64 18.23
C TYR A 72 -1.31 1.60 17.33
N LEU A 73 -2.06 0.61 16.85
CA LEU A 73 -1.49 -0.54 16.13
C LEU A 73 -1.29 -0.29 14.63
N ASN A 74 -1.78 0.85 14.10
CA ASN A 74 -1.64 1.25 12.68
C ASN A 74 -1.78 0.07 11.73
N GLU A 75 -2.83 -0.74 11.92
CA GLU A 75 -2.94 -2.01 11.23
C GLU A 75 -2.98 -1.78 9.71
N PRO A 76 -2.09 -2.44 8.92
CA PRO A 76 -2.03 -2.24 7.49
C PRO A 76 -3.26 -2.83 6.79
N PHE A 77 -3.68 -2.20 5.69
CA PHE A 77 -4.66 -2.78 4.78
C PHE A 77 -4.16 -4.10 4.18
N PHE A 78 -5.09 -4.90 3.65
CA PHE A 78 -4.76 -6.19 3.04
C PHE A 78 -3.73 -6.06 1.91
N PHE A 79 -3.85 -5.03 1.06
CA PHE A 79 -2.91 -4.78 -0.03
C PHE A 79 -1.53 -4.28 0.42
N GLU A 80 -1.42 -3.64 1.59
CA GLU A 80 -0.13 -3.24 2.17
C GLU A 80 0.68 -4.46 2.66
N LYS A 81 0.01 -5.60 2.88
CA LYS A 81 0.64 -6.89 3.21
C LYS A 81 1.15 -7.63 1.97
N PHE A 82 0.99 -7.07 0.76
CA PHE A 82 1.53 -7.67 -0.46
C PHE A 82 3.05 -7.79 -0.40
N ARG A 83 3.58 -8.82 -1.07
CA ARG A 83 5.02 -9.12 -1.08
C ARG A 83 5.86 -7.95 -1.60
N THR A 84 5.36 -7.29 -2.65
CA THR A 84 6.08 -6.28 -3.42
C THR A 84 5.25 -5.00 -3.46
N ALA A 85 5.93 -3.87 -3.29
CA ALA A 85 5.39 -2.54 -3.49
C ALA A 85 6.37 -1.75 -4.36
N GLY A 86 5.87 -0.77 -5.11
CA GLY A 86 6.67 0.08 -5.97
C GLY A 86 5.96 1.40 -6.24
N LEU A 87 6.71 2.39 -6.70
CA LEU A 87 6.19 3.70 -7.08
C LEU A 87 6.14 3.80 -8.60
N VAL A 88 5.09 4.44 -9.11
CA VAL A 88 4.86 4.64 -10.54
C VAL A 88 4.75 6.14 -10.84
N LYS A 89 5.32 6.58 -11.96
CA LYS A 89 5.15 7.96 -12.46
C LYS A 89 3.83 8.04 -13.22
N THR A 90 2.89 8.84 -12.71
CA THR A 90 1.52 8.94 -13.22
C THR A 90 1.32 10.02 -14.29
N SER A 91 2.36 10.73 -14.74
CA SER A 91 2.21 11.78 -15.75
C SER A 91 1.62 11.23 -17.06
N SER A 92 0.76 12.01 -17.72
CA SER A 92 0.31 11.74 -19.08
C SER A 92 1.44 12.07 -20.08
N LEU A 93 1.15 11.97 -21.39
CA LEU A 93 2.13 12.29 -22.43
C LEU A 93 2.45 13.81 -22.48
N ASP A 94 1.49 14.64 -22.11
CA ASP A 94 1.50 16.10 -22.29
C ASP A 94 1.37 16.89 -20.97
N HIS A 95 0.89 16.27 -19.90
CA HIS A 95 0.67 16.91 -18.60
C HIS A 95 1.34 16.15 -17.45
N HIS A 96 1.86 16.90 -16.49
CA HIS A 96 2.40 16.32 -15.25
C HIS A 96 1.30 15.73 -14.36
N VAL A 97 0.11 16.34 -14.38
CA VAL A 97 -1.10 15.84 -13.72
C VAL A 97 -1.95 15.13 -14.76
N THR A 98 -2.15 13.82 -14.59
CA THR A 98 -2.99 13.01 -15.48
C THR A 98 -4.46 13.07 -15.05
N ASP A 99 -5.37 12.89 -16.00
CA ASP A 99 -6.76 12.51 -15.76
C ASP A 99 -6.92 10.99 -15.62
N SER A 100 -8.08 10.57 -15.14
CA SER A 100 -8.42 9.15 -14.98
C SER A 100 -8.46 8.40 -16.31
N ALA A 101 -8.84 9.04 -17.43
CA ALA A 101 -8.91 8.37 -18.73
C ALA A 101 -7.52 8.05 -19.30
N ALA A 102 -6.60 9.01 -19.33
CA ALA A 102 -5.23 8.75 -19.77
C ALA A 102 -4.50 7.77 -18.84
N GLY A 103 -4.75 7.86 -17.53
CA GLY A 103 -4.22 6.94 -16.53
C GLY A 103 -4.71 5.50 -16.70
N ALA A 104 -6.02 5.31 -16.86
CA ALA A 104 -6.62 3.99 -17.09
C ALA A 104 -6.07 3.36 -18.37
N MET A 105 -6.04 4.11 -19.47
CA MET A 105 -5.52 3.63 -20.74
C MET A 105 -4.03 3.22 -20.65
N ALA A 106 -3.23 3.95 -19.87
CA ALA A 106 -1.85 3.57 -19.62
C ALA A 106 -1.71 2.27 -18.83
N LEU A 107 -2.57 2.03 -17.84
CA LEU A 107 -2.58 0.78 -17.08
C LEU A 107 -3.06 -0.42 -17.91
N PHE A 108 -4.05 -0.23 -18.77
CA PHE A 108 -4.62 -1.32 -19.58
C PHE A 108 -3.78 -1.67 -20.81
N SER A 109 -3.27 -0.66 -21.53
CA SER A 109 -2.54 -0.88 -22.80
C SER A 109 -1.02 -0.89 -22.66
N GLY A 110 -0.49 -0.44 -21.52
CA GLY A 110 0.95 -0.25 -21.32
C GLY A 110 1.55 0.95 -22.06
N ARG A 111 0.73 1.84 -22.64
CA ARG A 111 1.18 3.05 -23.36
C ARG A 111 0.63 4.31 -22.73
N LYS A 112 1.44 5.37 -22.60
CA LYS A 112 0.94 6.67 -22.13
C LYS A 112 0.11 7.36 -23.21
N PHE A 113 -0.99 7.97 -22.80
CA PHE A 113 -1.87 8.75 -23.68
C PHE A 113 -1.81 10.24 -23.35
N ARG A 114 -2.29 11.06 -24.29
CA ARG A 114 -2.54 12.47 -24.08
C ARG A 114 -3.73 12.64 -23.14
N TYR A 115 -3.76 13.77 -22.46
CA TYR A 115 -4.86 14.16 -21.61
C TYR A 115 -6.15 14.28 -22.45
N ALA A 116 -7.27 13.74 -21.95
CA ALA A 116 -8.46 13.53 -22.77
C ALA A 116 -9.25 14.81 -23.11
N ILE A 117 -8.94 15.94 -22.48
CA ILE A 117 -9.67 17.21 -22.63
C ILE A 117 -8.67 18.33 -22.98
N PRO A 118 -8.74 18.96 -24.15
CA PRO A 118 -7.85 20.08 -24.51
C PRO A 118 -8.03 21.31 -23.62
#